data_AF-A0A644TNU8-F1
#
_entry.id   AF-A0A644TNU8-F1
#
_cell.length_a   1.000
_cell.length_b   1.000
_cell.length_c   1.000
_cell.angle_alpha   90.00
_cell.angle_beta   90.00
_cell.angle_gamma   90.00
#
_symmetry.space_group_name_H-M   'P 1'
#
loop_
_entity.id
_entity.type
_entity.pdbx_description
1 polymer ?
#
loop_
_entity_poly.entity_id
_entity_poly.type
_entity_poly.pdbx_seq_one_letter_code
_entity_poly.pdbx_strand_id
1 'polypeptide(L)'
;MKYDVIIVGAGAAGFGCALTLASANDKFDWAKDKKYLILDNNKSDLNVGKYCNVAGVEFGINGVDLLEKMKKQLTNYKDCELKNTTVLKIVKNSDTFTVTTENETFEANIVVLATGLHKFEIECAGVEVKDNNFVPKPNLIYLANKNNIISENLYVAGLASGVPTMFACASGDGTKVACDIFEKWAGKVAVVHDVKA
;
A
#
# COMPACT_ATOMS: atom_id res chain seq x y z
N MET A 1 -1.03 -7.67 17.84
CA MET A 1 -0.62 -6.26 17.96
C MET A 1 -1.55 -5.40 17.11
N LYS A 2 -1.84 -4.17 17.53
CA LYS A 2 -2.79 -3.27 16.86
C LYS A 2 -2.07 -2.15 16.11
N TYR A 3 -2.47 -1.92 14.86
CA TYR A 3 -1.97 -0.87 13.97
C TYR A 3 -3.11 0.04 13.52
N ASP A 4 -2.79 1.27 13.14
CA ASP A 4 -3.77 2.16 12.53
C ASP A 4 -4.03 1.79 11.07
N VAL A 5 -2.96 1.42 10.34
CA VAL A 5 -3.06 0.93 8.97
C VAL A 5 -2.18 -0.30 8.76
N ILE A 6 -2.75 -1.37 8.20
CA ILE A 6 -1.99 -2.47 7.61
C ILE A 6 -2.04 -2.38 6.09
N ILE A 7 -0.88 -2.44 5.46
CA ILE A 7 -0.69 -2.41 4.01
C ILE A 7 -0.23 -3.79 3.56
N VAL A 8 -0.98 -4.41 2.65
CA VAL A 8 -0.70 -5.76 2.15
C VAL A 8 0.01 -5.66 0.80
N GLY A 9 1.33 -5.87 0.81
CA GLY A 9 2.24 -5.79 -0.33
C GLY A 9 3.21 -4.61 -0.25
N ALA A 10 4.52 -4.89 -0.41
CA ALA A 10 5.60 -3.90 -0.43
C ALA A 10 6.12 -3.64 -1.86
N GLY A 11 5.19 -3.50 -2.82
CA GLY A 11 5.48 -3.01 -4.17
C GLY A 11 5.54 -1.48 -4.21
N ALA A 12 5.56 -0.91 -5.43
CA ALA A 12 5.54 0.54 -5.64
C ALA A 12 4.39 1.23 -4.88
N ALA A 13 3.17 0.69 -4.97
CA ALA A 13 2.00 1.24 -4.31
C ALA A 13 2.05 1.12 -2.78
N GLY A 14 2.54 -0.01 -2.27
CA GLY A 14 2.69 -0.24 -0.84
C GLY A 14 3.65 0.75 -0.20
N PHE A 15 4.82 0.95 -0.80
CA PHE A 15 5.79 1.96 -0.36
C PHE A 15 5.26 3.38 -0.52
N GLY A 16 4.62 3.70 -1.65
CA GLY A 16 3.99 5.02 -1.87
C GLY A 16 2.99 5.34 -0.76
N CYS A 17 2.14 4.39 -0.38
CA CYS A 17 1.19 4.55 0.72
C CYS A 17 1.90 4.68 2.09
N ALA A 18 2.77 3.73 2.43
CA ALA A 18 3.41 3.65 3.75
C ALA A 18 4.29 4.86 4.07
N LEU A 19 5.15 5.25 3.13
CA LEU A 19 6.06 6.39 3.30
C LEU A 19 5.26 7.69 3.43
N THR A 20 4.20 7.85 2.64
CA THR A 20 3.32 9.03 2.73
C THR A 20 2.68 9.08 4.10
N LEU A 21 2.00 8.01 4.53
CA LEU A 21 1.34 7.92 5.84
C LEU A 21 2.31 8.24 6.99
N ALA A 22 3.45 7.55 7.02
CA ALA A 22 4.41 7.68 8.11
C ALA A 22 5.06 9.07 8.18
N SER A 23 5.13 9.80 7.06
CA SER A 23 5.67 11.15 7.03
C SER A 23 4.85 12.21 7.78
N ALA A 24 3.61 11.89 8.16
CA ALA A 24 2.71 12.81 8.87
C ALA A 24 2.90 12.81 10.39
N ASN A 25 3.41 11.72 10.97
CA ASN A 25 3.40 11.47 12.42
C ASN A 25 4.06 12.59 13.24
N ASP A 26 5.24 13.06 12.81
CA ASP A 26 6.01 14.07 13.54
C ASP A 26 5.54 15.51 13.24
N LYS A 27 4.49 15.68 12.42
CA LYS A 27 4.06 16.98 11.88
C LYS A 27 2.63 17.37 12.26
N PHE A 28 1.77 16.39 12.51
CA PHE A 28 0.34 16.63 12.68
C PHE A 28 -0.23 15.87 13.88
N ASP A 29 -0.97 16.57 14.73
CA ASP A 29 -1.59 15.98 15.93
C ASP A 29 -2.56 14.83 15.60
N TRP A 30 -3.27 14.90 14.48
CA TRP A 30 -4.19 13.83 14.04
C TRP A 30 -3.47 12.57 13.55
N ALA A 31 -2.19 12.69 13.18
CA ALA A 31 -1.32 11.57 12.79
C ALA A 31 -0.41 11.09 13.93
N LYS A 32 -0.39 11.81 15.06
CA LYS A 32 0.55 11.53 16.13
C LYS A 32 0.35 10.13 16.68
N ASP A 33 1.47 9.44 16.92
CA ASP A 33 1.55 8.09 17.48
C ASP A 33 0.85 6.99 16.64
N LYS A 34 0.45 7.29 15.40
CA LYS A 34 -0.15 6.33 14.48
C LYS A 34 0.86 5.28 14.06
N LYS A 35 0.45 4.02 14.04
CA LYS A 35 1.32 2.89 13.70
C LYS A 35 0.93 2.24 12.38
N TYR A 36 1.93 1.90 11.59
CA TYR A 36 1.77 1.32 10.26
C TYR A 36 2.52 0.00 10.16
N LEU A 37 1.95 -0.95 9.43
CA LEU A 37 2.62 -2.22 9.16
C LEU A 37 2.43 -2.60 7.69
N ILE A 38 3.54 -2.84 7.01
CA ILE A 38 3.57 -3.44 5.68
C ILE A 38 3.81 -4.94 5.85
N LEU A 39 2.92 -5.76 5.27
CA LEU A 39 3.03 -7.21 5.21
C LEU A 39 3.32 -7.61 3.77
N ASP A 40 4.46 -8.23 3.51
CA ASP A 40 4.90 -8.56 2.15
C ASP A 40 5.55 -9.94 2.08
N ASN A 41 5.35 -10.65 0.98
CA ASN A 41 5.94 -11.97 0.76
C ASN A 41 7.11 -11.96 -0.25
N ASN A 42 7.67 -10.77 -0.54
CA ASN A 42 8.77 -10.51 -1.45
C ASN A 42 8.56 -10.94 -2.91
N LYS A 43 7.30 -11.06 -3.37
CA LYS A 43 6.95 -11.44 -4.76
C LYS A 43 6.60 -10.24 -5.65
N SER A 44 7.22 -9.09 -5.39
CA SER A 44 6.99 -7.88 -6.18
C SER A 44 7.43 -8.05 -7.64
N ASP A 45 6.62 -7.53 -8.57
CA ASP A 45 6.96 -7.43 -10.00
C ASP A 45 8.20 -6.57 -10.25
N LEU A 46 8.57 -5.71 -9.29
CA LEU A 46 9.78 -4.90 -9.41
C LEU A 46 11.03 -5.77 -9.52
N ASN A 47 11.05 -6.98 -8.94
CA ASN A 47 12.23 -7.87 -8.94
C ASN A 47 12.77 -8.21 -10.33
N VAL A 48 11.94 -8.13 -11.37
CA VAL A 48 12.33 -8.43 -12.77
C VAL A 48 12.40 -7.17 -13.65
N GLY A 49 12.19 -5.99 -13.07
CA GLY A 49 12.12 -4.73 -13.81
C GLY A 49 13.45 -3.98 -13.93
N LYS A 50 13.56 -3.14 -14.96
CA LYS A 50 14.58 -2.10 -15.11
C LYS A 50 13.88 -0.78 -15.43
N TYR A 51 14.25 0.29 -14.75
CA TYR A 51 13.49 1.54 -14.76
C TYR A 51 14.28 2.67 -15.41
N CYS A 52 13.86 3.07 -16.61
CA CYS A 52 14.43 4.17 -17.38
C CYS A 52 13.48 5.37 -17.54
N ASN A 53 12.27 5.27 -16.97
CA ASN A 53 11.15 6.18 -17.21
C ASN A 53 10.45 6.61 -15.91
N VAL A 54 11.15 6.53 -14.77
CA VAL A 54 10.65 7.01 -13.48
C VAL A 54 11.34 8.32 -13.16
N ALA A 55 10.59 9.43 -13.20
CA ALA A 55 11.13 10.76 -12.93
C ALA A 55 11.71 10.85 -11.51
N GLY A 56 12.89 11.48 -11.38
CA GLY A 56 13.59 11.62 -10.10
C GLY A 56 14.28 10.35 -9.59
N VAL A 57 14.13 9.22 -10.28
CA VAL A 57 14.85 7.98 -9.98
C VAL A 57 16.04 7.83 -10.93
N GLU A 58 17.12 7.24 -10.42
CA GLU A 58 18.34 6.96 -11.19
C GLU A 58 18.03 6.17 -12.47
N PHE A 59 18.52 6.69 -13.60
CA PHE A 59 18.24 6.11 -14.91
C PHE A 59 18.83 4.69 -15.03
N GLY A 60 17.96 3.72 -15.34
CA GLY A 60 18.36 2.34 -15.58
C GLY A 60 18.55 1.51 -14.32
N ILE A 61 18.13 2.00 -13.14
CA ILE A 61 18.14 1.21 -11.90
C ILE A 61 17.36 -0.10 -12.10
N ASN A 62 17.91 -1.20 -11.61
CA ASN A 62 17.16 -2.47 -11.57
C ASN A 62 16.18 -2.44 -10.39
N GLY A 63 15.08 -3.18 -10.49
CA GLY A 63 14.03 -3.07 -9.49
C GLY A 63 14.34 -3.68 -8.13
N VAL A 64 15.32 -4.59 -8.04
CA VAL A 64 15.81 -5.09 -6.75
C VAL A 64 16.49 -3.95 -5.98
N ASP A 65 17.41 -3.22 -6.62
CA ASP A 65 18.07 -2.06 -6.02
C ASP A 65 17.07 -0.95 -5.67
N LEU A 66 16.04 -0.75 -6.52
CA LEU A 66 14.97 0.20 -6.23
C LEU A 66 14.15 -0.20 -5.00
N LEU A 67 13.80 -1.49 -4.85
CA LEU A 67 13.14 -2.02 -3.66
C LEU A 67 13.99 -1.80 -2.40
N GLU A 68 15.28 -2.10 -2.45
CA GLU A 68 16.20 -1.89 -1.33
C GLU A 68 16.33 -0.40 -0.96
N LYS A 69 16.36 0.50 -1.96
CA LYS A 69 16.32 1.95 -1.70
C LYS A 69 15.03 2.37 -0.97
N MET A 70 13.87 1.84 -1.37
CA MET A 70 12.59 2.15 -0.69
C MET A 70 12.52 1.56 0.72
N LYS A 71 13.02 0.33 0.94
CA LYS A 71 13.16 -0.26 2.28
C LYS A 71 14.06 0.59 3.18
N LYS A 72 15.20 1.07 2.65
CA LYS A 72 16.09 1.98 3.37
C LYS A 72 15.44 3.33 3.66
N GLN A 73 14.59 3.85 2.76
CA GLN A 73 13.84 5.06 3.05
C GLN A 73 12.86 4.85 4.20
N LEU A 74 12.18 3.71 4.24
CA LEU A 74 11.22 3.35 5.29
C LEU A 74 11.84 3.40 6.69
N THR A 75 13.13 3.06 6.83
CA THR A 75 13.81 3.05 8.14
C THR A 75 13.95 4.44 8.79
N ASN A 76 13.68 5.52 8.07
CA ASN A 76 13.60 6.86 8.66
C ASN A 76 12.31 7.06 9.47
N TYR A 77 11.33 6.16 9.35
CA TYR A 77 10.04 6.26 10.03
C TYR A 77 9.89 5.13 11.05
N LYS A 78 10.16 5.43 12.32
CA LYS A 78 10.10 4.47 13.45
C LYS A 78 8.73 3.83 13.65
N ASP A 79 7.65 4.49 13.21
CA ASP A 79 6.27 4.06 13.41
C ASP A 79 5.74 3.18 12.25
N CYS A 80 6.58 2.91 11.25
CA CYS A 80 6.22 2.03 10.14
C CYS A 80 7.11 0.79 10.11
N GLU A 81 6.51 -0.36 10.35
CA GLU A 81 7.17 -1.66 10.30
C GLU A 81 7.00 -2.33 8.93
N LEU A 82 7.98 -3.15 8.54
CA LEU A 82 7.89 -4.05 7.39
C LEU A 82 8.17 -5.48 7.87
N LYS A 83 7.23 -6.40 7.61
CA LYS A 83 7.38 -7.82 7.95
C LYS A 83 7.26 -8.70 6.71
N ASN A 84 8.16 -9.67 6.61
CA ASN A 84 8.13 -10.70 5.58
C ASN A 84 7.18 -11.83 5.97
N THR A 85 5.98 -11.86 5.39
CA THR A 85 4.95 -12.89 5.64
C THR A 85 3.86 -12.83 4.57
N THR A 86 3.16 -13.94 4.32
CA THR A 86 1.99 -13.95 3.44
C THR A 86 0.71 -13.74 4.26
N VAL A 87 -0.12 -12.78 3.85
CA VAL A 87 -1.47 -12.62 4.39
C VAL A 87 -2.38 -13.67 3.79
N LEU A 88 -3.15 -14.36 4.62
CA LEU A 88 -4.05 -15.45 4.22
C LEU A 88 -5.52 -15.05 4.32
N LYS A 89 -5.88 -14.26 5.34
CA LYS A 89 -7.27 -13.92 5.63
C LYS A 89 -7.39 -12.54 6.27
N ILE A 90 -8.45 -11.82 5.92
CA ILE A 90 -8.80 -10.51 6.47
C ILE A 90 -10.28 -10.51 6.83
N VAL A 91 -10.58 -10.36 8.12
CA VAL A 91 -11.95 -10.34 8.65
C VAL A 91 -12.24 -8.97 9.24
N LYS A 92 -13.32 -8.33 8.80
CA LYS A 92 -13.83 -7.11 9.45
C LYS A 92 -14.57 -7.48 10.73
N ASN A 93 -14.19 -6.88 11.86
CA ASN A 93 -14.88 -6.99 13.15
C ASN A 93 -15.34 -5.60 13.55
N SER A 94 -16.64 -5.35 13.68
CA SER A 94 -17.19 -4.02 14.03
C SER A 94 -16.40 -2.85 13.39
N ASP A 95 -15.48 -2.22 14.12
CA ASP A 95 -14.70 -1.06 13.71
C ASP A 95 -13.25 -1.36 13.26
N THR A 96 -12.78 -2.60 13.32
CA THR A 96 -11.40 -3.01 12.99
C THR A 96 -11.35 -4.22 12.06
N PHE A 97 -10.15 -4.63 11.69
CA PHE A 97 -9.87 -5.83 10.91
C PHE A 97 -8.92 -6.74 11.67
N THR A 98 -9.19 -8.04 11.65
CA THR A 98 -8.21 -9.08 11.96
C THR A 98 -7.53 -9.51 10.68
N VAL A 99 -6.21 -9.35 10.63
CA VAL A 99 -5.36 -9.76 9.49
C VAL A 99 -4.53 -10.97 9.93
N THR A 100 -4.87 -12.14 9.39
CA THR A 100 -4.19 -13.40 9.67
C THR A 100 -3.16 -13.68 8.58
N THR A 101 -1.93 -13.97 9.00
CA THR A 101 -0.82 -14.36 8.14
C THR A 101 -0.45 -15.82 8.36
N GLU A 102 0.56 -16.31 7.63
CA GLU A 102 1.11 -17.66 7.84
C GLU A 102 1.65 -17.89 9.25
N ASN A 103 2.12 -16.83 9.93
CA ASN A 103 2.88 -16.94 11.17
C ASN A 103 2.17 -16.33 12.38
N GLU A 104 1.37 -15.30 12.19
CA GLU A 104 0.77 -14.53 13.28
C GLU A 104 -0.52 -13.82 12.86
N THR A 105 -1.12 -13.08 13.79
CA THR A 105 -2.34 -12.31 13.55
C THR A 105 -2.19 -10.90 14.09
N PHE A 106 -2.69 -9.95 13.32
CA PHE A 106 -2.67 -8.53 13.60
C PHE A 106 -4.07 -7.95 13.64
N GLU A 107 -4.21 -6.80 14.31
CA GLU A 107 -5.41 -5.99 14.27
C GLU A 107 -5.10 -4.65 13.59
N ALA A 108 -6.01 -4.15 12.76
CA ALA A 108 -5.88 -2.83 12.15
C ALA A 108 -7.20 -2.06 12.12
N ASN A 109 -7.14 -0.74 12.23
CA ASN A 109 -8.32 0.10 11.99
C ASN A 109 -8.61 0.20 10.48
N ILE A 110 -7.58 0.29 9.65
CA ILE A 110 -7.66 0.40 8.19
C ILE A 110 -6.76 -0.66 7.54
N VAL A 111 -7.22 -1.21 6.41
CA VAL A 111 -6.43 -2.11 5.56
C VAL A 111 -6.33 -1.55 4.15
N VAL A 112 -5.12 -1.58 3.58
CA VAL A 112 -4.84 -1.21 2.18
C VAL A 112 -4.31 -2.43 1.43
N LEU A 113 -5.03 -2.89 0.41
CA LEU A 113 -4.64 -3.98 -0.47
C LEU A 113 -3.77 -3.45 -1.62
N ALA A 114 -2.46 -3.70 -1.58
CA ALA A 114 -1.49 -3.30 -2.60
C ALA A 114 -0.84 -4.54 -3.26
N THR A 115 -1.67 -5.53 -3.58
CA THR A 115 -1.27 -6.93 -3.88
C THR A 115 -0.81 -7.18 -5.31
N GLY A 116 -0.68 -6.15 -6.15
CA GLY A 116 -0.39 -6.30 -7.57
C GLY A 116 -1.59 -6.85 -8.37
N LEU A 117 -1.32 -7.45 -9.53
CA LEU A 117 -2.35 -7.75 -10.54
C LEU A 117 -2.40 -9.21 -11.02
N HIS A 118 -1.59 -10.12 -10.44
CA HIS A 118 -1.52 -11.50 -10.92
C HIS A 118 -2.63 -12.38 -10.36
N LYS A 119 -2.91 -12.27 -9.06
CA LYS A 119 -3.91 -13.07 -8.36
C LYS A 119 -4.26 -12.45 -7.01
N PHE A 120 -5.42 -12.82 -6.49
CA PHE A 120 -5.86 -12.46 -5.14
C PHE A 120 -6.40 -13.71 -4.45
N GLU A 121 -5.62 -14.24 -3.51
CA GLU A 121 -5.90 -15.50 -2.79
C GLU A 121 -6.25 -15.27 -1.31
N ILE A 122 -6.33 -14.01 -0.88
CA ILE A 122 -6.65 -13.66 0.50
C ILE A 122 -8.15 -13.84 0.72
N GLU A 123 -8.55 -14.61 1.72
CA GLU A 123 -9.94 -14.68 2.14
C GLU A 123 -10.35 -13.33 2.75
N CYS A 124 -11.09 -12.52 1.99
CA CYS A 124 -11.55 -11.20 2.43
C CYS A 124 -12.96 -10.93 1.92
N ALA A 125 -13.93 -10.87 2.84
CA ALA A 125 -15.33 -10.67 2.49
C ALA A 125 -15.55 -9.29 1.84
N GLY A 126 -16.37 -9.26 0.78
CA GLY A 126 -16.72 -8.03 0.06
C GLY A 126 -15.71 -7.60 -1.01
N VAL A 127 -14.59 -8.32 -1.18
CA VAL A 127 -13.68 -8.11 -2.30
C VAL A 127 -14.18 -8.87 -3.53
N GLU A 128 -14.49 -8.14 -4.59
CA GLU A 128 -14.83 -8.70 -5.91
C GLU A 128 -13.60 -8.64 -6.82
N VAL A 129 -13.16 -9.79 -7.34
CA VAL A 129 -12.06 -9.88 -8.29
C VAL A 129 -12.59 -9.79 -9.73
N LYS A 130 -11.99 -8.95 -10.56
CA LYS A 130 -12.38 -8.72 -11.96
C LYS A 130 -11.20 -8.88 -12.91
N ASP A 131 -11.49 -9.25 -14.15
CA ASP A 131 -10.51 -9.28 -15.23
C ASP A 131 -9.97 -7.87 -15.51
N ASN A 132 -8.65 -7.78 -15.64
CA ASN A 132 -7.95 -6.51 -15.82
C ASN A 132 -7.84 -6.13 -17.30
N ASN A 133 -8.69 -5.20 -17.72
CA ASN A 133 -8.68 -4.65 -19.08
C ASN A 133 -7.73 -3.45 -19.26
N PHE A 134 -6.98 -3.07 -18.23
CA PHE A 134 -5.99 -1.97 -18.27
C PHE A 134 -4.61 -2.41 -18.74
N VAL A 135 -4.44 -3.72 -19.00
CA VAL A 135 -3.18 -4.33 -19.43
C VAL A 135 -3.46 -5.21 -20.64
N PRO A 136 -2.64 -5.15 -21.72
CA PRO A 136 -2.87 -5.96 -22.92
C PRO A 136 -2.50 -7.45 -22.75
N LYS A 137 -2.38 -7.94 -21.51
CA LYS A 137 -2.00 -9.31 -21.19
C LYS A 137 -3.18 -10.03 -20.52
N PRO A 138 -3.54 -11.24 -20.97
CA PRO A 138 -4.64 -12.01 -20.38
C PRO A 138 -4.29 -12.53 -18.98
N ASN A 139 -5.30 -12.98 -18.24
CA ASN A 139 -5.19 -13.62 -16.92
C ASN A 139 -4.59 -12.71 -15.84
N LEU A 140 -4.90 -11.43 -15.93
CA LEU A 140 -4.56 -10.42 -14.93
C LEU A 140 -5.84 -9.94 -14.28
N ILE A 141 -5.75 -9.50 -13.03
CA ILE A 141 -6.90 -9.11 -12.22
C ILE A 141 -6.75 -7.71 -11.66
N TYR A 142 -7.87 -7.14 -11.27
CA TYR A 142 -7.95 -6.02 -10.32
C TYR A 142 -9.10 -6.28 -9.35
N LEU A 143 -9.13 -5.54 -8.24
CA LEU A 143 -10.19 -5.61 -7.23
C LEU A 143 -11.20 -4.50 -7.51
N ALA A 144 -12.47 -4.84 -7.66
CA ALA A 144 -13.52 -3.88 -7.90
C ALA A 144 -13.57 -2.86 -6.76
N ASN A 145 -13.56 -1.58 -7.11
CA ASN A 145 -13.52 -0.48 -6.16
C ASN A 145 -14.15 0.78 -6.76
N LYS A 146 -14.46 1.75 -5.90
CA LYS A 146 -14.81 3.11 -6.31
C LYS A 146 -13.77 4.07 -5.75
N ASN A 147 -12.92 4.60 -6.62
CA ASN A 147 -11.87 5.56 -6.24
C ASN A 147 -10.99 5.03 -5.10
N ASN A 148 -10.45 3.81 -5.26
CA ASN A 148 -9.62 3.07 -4.29
C ASN A 148 -10.35 2.54 -3.05
N ILE A 149 -11.66 2.78 -2.91
CA ILE A 149 -12.45 2.30 -1.77
C ILE A 149 -13.16 1.00 -2.18
N ILE A 150 -12.91 -0.09 -1.46
CA ILE A 150 -13.68 -1.34 -1.57
C ILE A 150 -14.87 -1.29 -0.61
N SER A 151 -14.60 -0.95 0.65
CA SER A 151 -15.61 -0.71 1.67
C SER A 151 -15.06 0.22 2.76
N GLU A 152 -15.87 0.58 3.76
CA GLU A 152 -15.39 1.41 4.85
C GLU A 152 -14.15 0.80 5.53
N ASN A 153 -13.07 1.59 5.54
CA ASN A 153 -11.74 1.26 6.07
C ASN A 153 -10.99 0.14 5.33
N LEU A 154 -11.50 -0.31 4.18
CA LEU A 154 -10.80 -1.24 3.28
C LEU A 154 -10.55 -0.57 1.93
N TYR A 155 -9.29 -0.32 1.65
CA TYR A 155 -8.81 0.33 0.43
C TYR A 155 -8.05 -0.63 -0.46
N VAL A 156 -7.90 -0.26 -1.73
CA VAL A 156 -7.03 -0.93 -2.70
C VAL A 156 -6.17 0.09 -3.43
N ALA A 157 -4.90 -0.25 -3.65
CA ALA A 157 -3.94 0.65 -4.26
C ALA A 157 -3.09 -0.03 -5.35
N GLY A 158 -2.56 0.79 -6.24
CA GLY A 158 -1.69 0.39 -7.32
C GLY A 158 -2.39 -0.50 -8.34
N LEU A 159 -1.66 -1.50 -8.83
CA LEU A 159 -2.15 -2.32 -9.93
C LEU A 159 -3.37 -3.16 -9.52
N ALA A 160 -3.52 -3.44 -8.22
CA ALA A 160 -4.71 -4.07 -7.66
C ALA A 160 -5.97 -3.18 -7.78
N SER A 161 -5.82 -1.85 -7.85
CA SER A 161 -6.95 -0.91 -8.01
C SER A 161 -7.36 -0.70 -9.47
N GLY A 162 -6.52 -1.14 -10.43
CA GLY A 162 -6.75 -1.00 -11.86
C GLY A 162 -6.03 0.18 -12.53
N VAL A 163 -5.06 0.83 -11.87
CA VAL A 163 -4.23 1.83 -12.56
C VAL A 163 -3.32 1.19 -13.62
N PRO A 164 -2.88 1.94 -14.65
CA PRO A 164 -1.95 1.41 -15.66
C PRO A 164 -0.67 0.84 -15.04
N THR A 165 -0.14 -0.24 -15.64
CA THR A 165 1.05 -0.98 -15.19
C THR A 165 2.34 -0.18 -15.39
N MET A 166 2.53 0.84 -14.57
CA MET A 166 3.70 1.72 -14.52
C MET A 166 4.06 1.99 -13.06
N PHE A 167 5.36 2.02 -12.74
CA PHE A 167 5.84 2.28 -11.37
C PHE A 167 5.25 3.57 -10.80
N ALA A 168 5.30 4.67 -11.56
CA ALA A 168 4.83 5.97 -11.10
C ALA A 168 3.31 6.01 -10.89
N CYS A 169 2.52 5.33 -11.75
CA CYS A 169 1.08 5.21 -11.56
C CYS A 169 0.76 4.41 -10.29
N ALA A 170 1.41 3.26 -10.09
CA ALA A 170 1.17 2.43 -8.91
C ALA A 170 1.61 3.13 -7.62
N SER A 171 2.79 3.75 -7.61
CA SER A 171 3.31 4.50 -6.46
C SER A 171 2.41 5.69 -6.12
N GLY A 172 2.05 6.49 -7.13
CA GLY A 172 1.15 7.63 -6.96
C GLY A 172 -0.25 7.25 -6.47
N ASP A 173 -0.79 6.13 -6.94
CA ASP A 173 -2.08 5.61 -6.47
C ASP A 173 -2.02 5.20 -4.98
N GLY A 174 -0.91 4.59 -4.55
CA GLY A 174 -0.63 4.35 -3.13
C GLY A 174 -0.55 5.62 -2.30
N THR A 175 0.16 6.64 -2.78
CA THR A 175 0.22 7.98 -2.15
C THR A 175 -1.16 8.62 -2.08
N LYS A 176 -1.98 8.50 -3.13
CA LYS A 176 -3.34 9.03 -3.15
C LYS A 176 -4.22 8.36 -2.08
N VAL A 177 -4.12 7.04 -1.89
CA VAL A 177 -4.82 6.35 -0.79
C VAL A 177 -4.39 6.86 0.58
N ALA A 178 -3.09 7.14 0.77
CA ALA A 178 -2.62 7.77 2.02
C ALA A 178 -3.25 9.16 2.24
N CYS A 179 -3.37 9.98 1.19
CA CYS A 179 -4.06 11.27 1.27
C CYS A 179 -5.55 11.13 1.63
N ASP A 180 -6.26 10.14 1.06
CA ASP A 180 -7.65 9.86 1.42
C ASP A 180 -7.78 9.49 2.91
N ILE A 181 -6.82 8.72 3.44
CA ILE A 181 -6.75 8.37 4.88
C ILE A 181 -6.47 9.62 5.73
N PHE A 182 -5.59 10.51 5.28
CA PHE A 182 -5.34 11.78 5.97
C PHE A 182 -6.59 12.65 6.05
N GLU A 183 -7.34 12.78 4.96
CA GLU A 183 -8.59 13.52 4.95
C GLU A 183 -9.60 12.93 5.95
N LYS A 184 -9.69 11.60 6.00
CA LYS A 184 -10.53 10.90 6.98
C LYS A 184 -10.13 11.22 8.43
N TRP A 185 -8.83 11.23 8.74
CA TRP A 185 -8.36 11.50 10.10
C TRP A 185 -8.41 12.98 10.49
N ALA A 186 -8.12 13.88 9.56
CA ALA A 186 -8.13 15.32 9.79
C ALA A 186 -9.54 15.93 9.73
N GLY A 187 -10.52 15.23 9.15
CA GLY A 187 -11.88 15.73 8.90
C GLY A 187 -11.96 16.79 7.78
N LYS A 188 -10.87 16.99 7.04
CA LYS A 188 -10.71 17.93 5.93
C LYS A 188 -9.49 17.54 5.11
N VAL A 189 -9.39 18.05 3.89
CA VAL A 189 -8.20 17.88 3.04
C VAL A 189 -6.93 18.28 3.82
N ALA A 190 -5.96 17.36 3.87
CA ALA A 190 -4.69 17.53 4.55
C ALA A 190 -3.53 17.39 3.56
N VAL A 191 -2.59 18.33 3.62
CA VAL A 191 -1.39 18.35 2.77
C VAL A 191 -0.17 18.15 3.66
N VAL A 192 0.53 17.04 3.47
CA VAL A 192 1.71 16.65 4.25
C VAL A 192 2.95 16.88 3.40
N HIS A 193 3.50 18.10 3.43
CA HIS A 193 4.73 18.45 2.74
C HIS A 193 5.80 18.92 3.73
N ASP A 194 7.05 18.58 3.44
CA ASP A 194 8.21 19.22 4.06
C ASP A 194 8.51 20.53 3.33
N VAL A 195 8.75 21.60 4.09
CA VAL A 195 9.30 22.85 3.55
C VAL A 195 10.81 22.85 3.75
N LYS A 196 11.54 23.51 2.84
CA LYS A 196 12.98 23.72 3.04
C LYS A 196 13.19 24.48 4.36
N ALA A 197 14.13 23.99 5.16
CA ALA A 197 14.68 24.75 6.27
C ALA A 197 15.45 25.98 5.75
#